data_AF-A0A3B9KDN1-F1
#
_entry.id   AF-A0A3B9KDN1-F1
#
_cell.length_a   1.000
_cell.length_b   1.000
_cell.length_c   1.000
_cell.angle_alpha   90.00
_cell.angle_beta   90.00
_cell.angle_gamma   90.00
#
_symmetry.space_group_name_H-M   'P 1'
#
loop_
_entity.id
_entity.type
_entity.pdbx_description
1 polymer ?
#
loop_
_entity_poly.entity_id
_entity_poly.type
_entity_poly.pdbx_seq_one_letter_code
_entity_poly.pdbx_strand_id
1 'polypeptide(L)'
;ALSTTDLSLEGAWQVPSSQQITDGDFGTAPTLFQATIAGVQHQMLGLINKNGMYYAFDRTNITAGPVWQTQLAAPPSGGGIGNNISSSEWDGTTLYAAAGVTTINGTSCSGSVRALNPASGAFLWQDCLSHDAIAPVIGCPGLVTVDAGQTLLILNASTGSQLFSFTDTHTKSMFAGPASISHGTLYQGNMDGILYAFGT
;
A
#
# COMPACT_ATOMS: atom_id res chain seq x y z
N ALA A 1 -14.80 -10.03 9.23
CA ALA A 1 -15.22 -10.84 8.08
C ALA A 1 -16.73 -11.04 8.13
N LEU A 2 -17.41 -10.94 7.00
CA LEU A 2 -18.87 -11.07 6.91
C LEU A 2 -19.17 -12.22 5.97
N SER A 3 -20.06 -13.12 6.38
CA SER A 3 -20.52 -14.22 5.52
C SER A 3 -21.31 -13.65 4.33
N THR A 4 -20.96 -14.11 3.13
CA THR A 4 -21.65 -13.66 1.90
C THR A 4 -23.00 -14.35 1.68
N THR A 5 -23.31 -15.39 2.48
CA THR A 5 -24.57 -16.14 2.37
C THR A 5 -25.66 -15.60 3.29
N ASP A 6 -25.29 -15.17 4.50
CA ASP A 6 -26.26 -14.75 5.53
C ASP A 6 -25.93 -13.42 6.21
N LEU A 7 -24.84 -12.75 5.80
CA LEU A 7 -24.39 -11.47 6.35
C LEU A 7 -24.08 -11.53 7.86
N SER A 8 -23.78 -12.70 8.40
CA SER A 8 -23.32 -12.84 9.78
C SER A 8 -21.86 -12.39 9.93
N LEU A 9 -21.51 -11.81 11.08
CA LEU A 9 -20.12 -11.48 11.42
C LEU A 9 -19.36 -12.78 11.73
N GLU A 10 -18.38 -13.11 10.90
CA GLU A 10 -17.56 -14.33 11.03
C GLU A 10 -16.37 -14.13 11.98
N GLY A 11 -15.89 -12.90 12.12
CA GLY A 11 -14.74 -12.60 12.98
C GLY A 11 -14.30 -11.15 12.91
N ALA A 12 -13.55 -10.74 13.93
CA ALA A 12 -13.00 -9.41 14.06
C ALA A 12 -11.69 -9.46 14.85
N TRP A 13 -10.80 -8.52 14.56
CA TRP A 13 -9.60 -8.27 15.33
C TRP A 13 -9.42 -6.76 15.48
N GLN A 14 -8.85 -6.34 16.60
CA GLN A 14 -8.57 -4.94 16.87
C GLN A 14 -7.09 -4.74 17.13
N VAL A 15 -6.55 -3.63 16.61
CA VAL A 15 -5.18 -3.18 16.91
C VAL A 15 -4.98 -3.17 18.43
N PRO A 16 -3.95 -3.86 18.97
CA PRO A 16 -3.69 -3.92 20.40
C PRO A 16 -3.53 -2.53 20.99
N SER A 17 -3.97 -2.32 22.24
CA SER A 17 -3.92 -1.01 22.90
C SER A 17 -2.52 -0.38 22.91
N SER A 18 -1.45 -1.18 22.92
CA SER A 18 -0.07 -0.70 22.85
C SER A 18 0.34 -0.13 21.49
N GLN A 19 -0.45 -0.36 20.43
CA GLN A 19 -0.22 0.10 19.06
C GLN A 19 -1.28 1.12 18.59
N GLN A 20 -2.26 1.44 19.43
CA GLN A 20 -3.31 2.40 19.10
C GLN A 20 -2.77 3.83 19.16
N ILE A 21 -3.23 4.65 18.22
CA ILE A 21 -2.99 6.10 18.16
C ILE A 21 -4.33 6.82 18.02
N THR A 22 -4.36 8.15 18.22
CA THR A 22 -5.60 8.95 18.19
C THR A 22 -6.39 8.80 16.88
N ASP A 23 -5.71 8.89 15.74
CA ASP A 23 -6.30 8.72 14.40
C ASP A 23 -5.75 7.42 13.78
N GLY A 24 -6.08 6.30 14.43
CA GLY A 24 -5.54 4.97 14.15
C GLY A 24 -6.48 4.05 13.38
N ASP A 25 -7.37 4.60 12.54
CA ASP A 25 -8.28 3.79 11.72
C ASP A 25 -7.56 3.09 10.55
N PHE A 26 -8.27 2.16 9.92
CA PHE A 26 -7.89 1.58 8.64
C PHE A 26 -8.62 2.33 7.53
N GLY A 27 -7.88 3.13 6.76
CA GLY A 27 -8.41 3.86 5.60
C GLY A 27 -8.20 3.13 4.26
N THR A 28 -7.71 1.89 4.29
CA THR A 28 -7.27 1.13 3.10
C THR A 28 -8.20 0.00 2.73
N ALA A 29 -8.25 -0.32 1.44
CA ALA A 29 -8.83 -1.58 0.98
C ALA A 29 -7.87 -2.73 1.36
N PRO A 30 -8.36 -3.83 1.95
CA PRO A 30 -7.53 -5.01 2.20
C PRO A 30 -7.06 -5.64 0.88
N THR A 31 -5.77 -5.95 0.80
CA THR A 31 -5.18 -6.68 -0.33
C THR A 31 -5.22 -8.17 -0.03
N LEU A 32 -5.80 -8.95 -0.93
CA LEU A 32 -5.80 -10.41 -0.83
C LEU A 32 -4.57 -10.96 -1.54
N PHE A 33 -3.88 -11.91 -0.91
CA PHE A 33 -2.69 -12.52 -1.48
C PHE A 33 -2.51 -13.97 -0.98
N GLN A 34 -1.52 -14.65 -1.55
CA GLN A 34 -1.17 -16.01 -1.18
C GLN A 34 0.24 -16.04 -0.60
N ALA A 35 0.46 -16.88 0.41
CA ALA A 35 1.79 -17.09 0.96
C ALA A 35 2.02 -18.56 1.31
N THR A 36 3.24 -19.05 1.11
CA THR A 36 3.66 -20.34 1.65
C THR A 36 4.45 -20.11 2.93
N ILE A 37 3.89 -20.51 4.07
CA ILE A 37 4.46 -20.29 5.41
C ILE A 37 4.73 -21.67 6.02
N ALA A 38 6.00 -21.93 6.40
CA ALA A 38 6.44 -23.23 6.89
C ALA A 38 6.02 -24.43 6.00
N GLY A 39 5.98 -24.22 4.68
CA GLY A 39 5.62 -25.25 3.70
C GLY A 39 4.11 -25.42 3.46
N VAL A 40 3.25 -24.64 4.12
CA VAL A 40 1.79 -24.67 3.96
C VAL A 40 1.34 -23.42 3.19
N GLN A 41 0.44 -23.58 2.23
CA GLN A 41 -0.16 -22.45 1.52
C GLN A 41 -1.28 -21.84 2.37
N HIS A 42 -1.25 -20.52 2.54
CA HIS A 42 -2.24 -19.73 3.25
C HIS A 42 -2.95 -18.74 2.32
N GLN A 43 -4.26 -18.58 2.55
CA GLN A 43 -5.05 -17.49 1.99
C GLN A 43 -4.87 -16.28 2.90
N MET A 44 -4.20 -15.26 2.41
CA MET A 44 -3.84 -14.11 3.23
C MET A 44 -4.65 -12.87 2.86
N LEU A 45 -4.74 -11.95 3.82
CA LEU A 45 -5.12 -10.56 3.57
C LEU A 45 -4.19 -9.63 4.33
N GLY A 46 -3.94 -8.46 3.78
CA GLY A 46 -3.05 -7.47 4.38
C GLY A 46 -3.54 -6.06 4.16
N LEU A 47 -3.26 -5.19 5.14
CA LEU A 47 -3.61 -3.79 5.09
C LEU A 47 -2.76 -2.97 6.05
N ILE A 48 -2.49 -1.72 5.67
CA ILE A 48 -1.82 -0.75 6.52
C ILE A 48 -2.84 -0.01 7.41
N ASN A 49 -2.49 0.15 8.67
CA ASN A 49 -3.18 1.02 9.62
C ASN A 49 -2.50 2.39 9.65
N LYS A 50 -3.23 3.45 10.01
CA LYS A 50 -2.64 4.79 10.16
C LYS A 50 -1.46 4.87 11.12
N ASN A 51 -1.34 3.95 12.09
CA ASN A 51 -0.16 3.83 12.95
C ASN A 51 1.15 3.45 12.21
N GLY A 52 1.07 3.16 10.91
CA GLY A 52 2.20 2.84 10.04
C GLY A 52 2.61 1.36 10.03
N MET A 53 1.89 0.50 10.78
CA MET A 53 2.00 -0.95 10.66
C MET A 53 1.20 -1.46 9.48
N TYR A 54 1.84 -2.34 8.70
CA TYR A 54 1.14 -3.28 7.85
C TYR A 54 0.86 -4.55 8.64
N TYR A 55 -0.39 -4.98 8.69
CA TYR A 55 -0.81 -6.21 9.35
C TYR A 55 -1.27 -7.22 8.30
N ALA A 56 -0.76 -8.44 8.38
CA ALA A 56 -1.18 -9.54 7.51
C ALA A 56 -1.78 -10.68 8.31
N PHE A 57 -2.92 -11.16 7.86
CA PHE A 57 -3.74 -12.17 8.55
C PHE A 57 -3.94 -13.37 7.64
N ASP A 58 -4.15 -14.53 8.25
CA ASP A 58 -4.82 -15.63 7.58
C ASP A 58 -6.30 -15.26 7.43
N ARG A 59 -6.78 -15.22 6.18
CA ARG A 59 -8.15 -14.80 5.85
C ARG A 59 -9.20 -15.72 6.48
N THR A 60 -8.84 -16.97 6.78
CA THR A 60 -9.75 -17.93 7.37
C THR A 60 -9.91 -17.75 8.88
N ASN A 61 -9.03 -16.98 9.53
CA ASN A 61 -9.08 -16.78 10.98
C ASN A 61 -8.43 -15.45 11.41
N ILE A 62 -9.03 -14.32 11.04
CA ILE A 62 -8.50 -13.00 11.42
C ILE A 62 -8.51 -12.76 12.94
N THR A 63 -9.40 -13.43 13.68
CA THR A 63 -9.55 -13.29 15.14
C THR A 63 -8.29 -13.76 15.87
N ALA A 64 -7.52 -14.70 15.30
CA ALA A 64 -6.22 -15.12 15.84
C ALA A 64 -5.17 -14.00 15.83
N GLY A 65 -5.42 -12.92 15.08
CA GLY A 65 -4.49 -11.81 14.91
C GLY A 65 -3.55 -12.01 13.71
N PRO A 66 -2.61 -11.08 13.52
CA PRO A 66 -1.74 -11.09 12.36
C PRO A 66 -0.77 -12.28 12.42
N VAL A 67 -0.58 -12.93 11.28
CA VAL A 67 0.48 -13.92 11.06
C VAL A 67 1.84 -13.22 11.06
N TRP A 68 1.91 -12.02 10.50
CA TRP A 68 3.06 -11.13 10.58
C TRP A 68 2.64 -9.66 10.51
N GLN A 69 3.52 -8.78 10.97
CA GLN A 69 3.35 -7.33 10.91
C GLN A 69 4.70 -6.65 10.62
N THR A 70 4.67 -5.52 9.92
CA THR A 70 5.88 -4.79 9.49
C THR A 70 5.68 -3.27 9.58
N GLN A 71 6.66 -2.54 10.12
CA GLN A 71 6.62 -1.07 10.15
C GLN A 71 6.96 -0.53 8.76
N LEU A 72 5.98 0.09 8.10
CA LEU A 72 6.20 0.77 6.84
C LEU A 72 6.51 2.25 7.04
N ALA A 73 5.84 2.91 7.99
CA ALA A 73 5.98 4.34 8.21
C ALA A 73 5.88 4.69 9.69
N ALA A 74 6.31 5.88 10.06
CA ALA A 74 5.98 6.43 11.37
C ALA A 74 4.47 6.69 11.46
N PRO A 75 3.90 6.67 12.68
CA PRO A 75 2.54 7.16 12.88
C PRO A 75 2.46 8.67 12.52
N PRO A 76 1.30 9.16 12.06
CA PRO A 76 1.09 10.58 11.76
C PRO A 76 1.51 11.48 12.91
N SER A 77 2.21 12.56 12.59
CA SER A 77 2.41 13.69 13.49
C SER A 77 1.58 14.88 12.97
N GLY A 78 0.83 15.53 13.87
CA GLY A 78 0.28 16.87 13.59
C GLY A 78 -1.09 16.99 12.90
N GLY A 79 -1.95 15.96 12.90
CA GLY A 79 -3.38 16.13 12.56
C GLY A 79 -3.69 16.49 11.10
N GLY A 80 -2.74 16.31 10.18
CA GLY A 80 -2.97 16.41 8.74
C GLY A 80 -3.86 15.26 8.23
N ILE A 81 -4.62 15.51 7.17
CA ILE A 81 -5.47 14.52 6.51
C ILE A 81 -4.57 13.69 5.57
N GLY A 82 -4.56 12.37 5.76
CA GLY A 82 -4.05 11.42 4.76
C GLY A 82 -2.59 11.03 4.95
N ASN A 83 -2.33 10.10 5.85
CA ASN A 83 -1.08 9.34 5.80
C ASN A 83 -1.37 7.87 6.06
N ASN A 84 -0.49 7.00 5.54
CA ASN A 84 -0.58 5.54 5.73
C ASN A 84 -1.95 4.94 5.30
N ILE A 85 -2.54 5.49 4.23
CA ILE A 85 -3.82 5.06 3.64
C ILE A 85 -3.69 4.56 2.19
N SER A 86 -2.47 4.28 1.72
CA SER A 86 -2.24 3.64 0.44
C SER A 86 -2.58 2.15 0.52
N SER A 87 -3.56 1.70 -0.26
CA SER A 87 -3.84 0.26 -0.40
C SER A 87 -2.67 -0.41 -1.14
N SER A 88 -2.31 -1.63 -0.72
CA SER A 88 -1.23 -2.41 -1.32
C SER A 88 -1.68 -3.18 -2.57
N GLU A 89 -0.72 -3.65 -3.34
CA GLU A 89 -0.92 -4.45 -4.54
C GLU A 89 -0.28 -5.84 -4.39
N TRP A 90 -0.84 -6.84 -5.07
CA TRP A 90 -0.30 -8.20 -5.15
C TRP A 90 -0.21 -8.65 -6.62
N ASP A 91 1.00 -8.93 -7.10
CA ASP A 91 1.20 -9.33 -8.51
C ASP A 91 1.11 -10.85 -8.77
N GLY A 92 0.76 -11.64 -7.75
CA GLY A 92 0.81 -13.10 -7.80
C GLY A 92 2.06 -13.71 -7.15
N THR A 93 3.08 -12.90 -6.86
CA THR A 93 4.35 -13.34 -6.25
C THR A 93 4.88 -12.42 -5.16
N THR A 94 4.67 -11.10 -5.30
CA THR A 94 5.23 -10.06 -4.44
C THR A 94 4.14 -9.07 -4.03
N LEU A 95 4.19 -8.66 -2.76
CA LEU A 95 3.34 -7.59 -2.24
C LEU A 95 4.04 -6.26 -2.40
N TYR A 96 3.33 -5.24 -2.86
CA TYR A 96 3.83 -3.87 -2.98
C TYR A 96 3.02 -2.95 -2.09
N ALA A 97 3.70 -2.23 -1.20
CA ALA A 97 3.05 -1.31 -0.27
C ALA A 97 3.76 0.04 -0.28
N ALA A 98 2.97 1.10 -0.39
CA ALA A 98 3.42 2.46 -0.19
C ALA A 98 2.87 3.01 1.13
N ALA A 99 3.60 3.94 1.74
CA ALA A 99 3.24 4.54 3.01
C ALA A 99 3.90 5.92 3.15
N GLY A 100 3.59 6.59 4.25
CA GLY A 100 4.13 7.91 4.56
C GLY A 100 5.53 7.88 5.13
N VAL A 101 5.82 8.93 5.90
CA VAL A 101 7.16 9.26 6.40
C VAL A 101 7.85 8.06 7.05
N THR A 102 9.09 7.79 6.67
CA THR A 102 9.85 6.66 7.16
C THR A 102 11.35 6.91 7.07
N THR A 103 12.16 5.99 7.60
CA THR A 103 13.61 6.02 7.44
C THR A 103 14.07 4.76 6.72
N ILE A 104 14.80 4.92 5.62
CA ILE A 104 15.40 3.83 4.84
C ILE A 104 16.91 3.99 4.88
N ASN A 105 17.64 3.02 5.41
CA ASN A 105 19.11 3.01 5.49
C ASN A 105 19.72 4.31 6.07
N GLY A 106 19.05 4.92 7.05
CA GLY A 106 19.48 6.19 7.67
C GLY A 106 19.02 7.45 6.95
N THR A 107 18.37 7.34 5.79
CA THR A 107 17.79 8.46 5.05
C THR A 107 16.32 8.66 5.43
N SER A 108 15.96 9.88 5.81
CA SER A 108 14.56 10.26 6.03
C SER A 108 13.85 10.40 4.67
N CYS A 109 12.74 9.70 4.49
CA CYS A 109 11.90 9.78 3.30
C CYS A 109 10.55 10.42 3.67
N SER A 110 10.01 11.29 2.81
CA SER A 110 8.66 11.86 2.97
C SER A 110 7.55 10.80 2.80
N GLY A 111 7.84 9.80 1.97
CA GLY A 111 7.05 8.59 1.78
C GLY A 111 7.96 7.47 1.30
N SER A 112 7.42 6.28 1.13
CA SER A 112 8.18 5.17 0.54
C SER A 112 7.29 4.19 -0.19
N VAL A 113 7.94 3.39 -1.02
CA VAL A 113 7.36 2.20 -1.67
C VAL A 113 8.29 1.01 -1.40
N ARG A 114 7.69 -0.14 -1.10
CA ARG A 114 8.42 -1.36 -0.74
C ARG A 114 7.80 -2.58 -1.40
N ALA A 115 8.65 -3.49 -1.84
CA ALA A 115 8.27 -4.87 -2.08
C ALA A 115 8.45 -5.70 -0.81
N LEU A 116 7.44 -6.50 -0.49
CA LEU A 116 7.38 -7.34 0.69
C LEU A 116 7.30 -8.81 0.27
N ASN A 117 8.03 -9.65 1.00
CA ASN A 117 7.84 -11.09 0.97
C ASN A 117 6.45 -11.42 1.57
N PRO A 118 5.54 -12.09 0.84
CA PRO A 118 4.19 -12.35 1.32
C PRO A 118 4.13 -13.28 2.55
N ALA A 119 5.13 -14.13 2.76
CA ALA A 119 5.16 -15.08 3.88
C ALA A 119 5.64 -14.45 5.19
N SER A 120 6.39 -13.34 5.14
CA SER A 120 7.07 -12.80 6.32
C SER A 120 6.99 -11.29 6.50
N GLY A 121 6.56 -10.54 5.49
CA GLY A 121 6.61 -9.07 5.47
C GLY A 121 8.03 -8.51 5.33
N ALA A 122 9.04 -9.35 5.10
CA ALA A 122 10.42 -8.88 4.90
C ALA A 122 10.56 -8.05 3.62
N PHE A 123 11.34 -6.98 3.68
CA PHE A 123 11.60 -6.12 2.52
C PHE A 123 12.47 -6.85 1.49
N LEU A 124 11.95 -7.00 0.27
CA LEU A 124 12.71 -7.48 -0.88
C LEU A 124 13.50 -6.34 -1.51
N TRP A 125 12.86 -5.18 -1.62
CA TRP A 125 13.47 -3.89 -1.96
C TRP A 125 12.64 -2.76 -1.33
N GLN A 126 13.23 -1.57 -1.23
CA GLN A 126 12.58 -0.38 -0.68
C GLN A 126 13.20 0.89 -1.27
N ASP A 127 12.37 1.87 -1.58
CA ASP A 127 12.79 3.15 -2.16
C ASP A 127 12.11 4.33 -1.46
N CYS A 128 12.86 5.42 -1.27
CA CYS A 128 12.31 6.69 -0.78
C CYS A 128 11.49 7.36 -1.88
N LEU A 129 10.38 7.97 -1.49
CA LEU A 129 9.59 8.87 -2.32
C LEU A 129 9.79 10.33 -1.88
N SER A 130 9.61 11.26 -2.81
CA SER A 130 9.75 12.70 -2.57
C SER A 130 8.60 13.29 -1.74
N HIS A 131 7.47 12.60 -1.66
CA HIS A 131 6.27 12.98 -0.93
C HIS A 131 5.59 11.74 -0.33
N ASP A 132 4.66 11.94 0.61
CA ASP A 132 3.77 10.88 1.10
C ASP A 132 2.98 10.26 -0.06
N ALA A 133 2.77 8.95 0.03
CA ALA A 133 2.03 8.12 -0.91
C ALA A 133 0.72 7.65 -0.27
N ILE A 134 -0.39 8.24 -0.74
CA ILE A 134 -1.73 7.99 -0.21
C ILE A 134 -2.64 7.27 -1.21
N ALA A 135 -2.36 7.38 -2.50
CA ALA A 135 -3.10 6.67 -3.53
C ALA A 135 -2.79 5.16 -3.46
N PRO A 136 -3.74 4.28 -3.79
CA PRO A 136 -3.48 2.85 -3.95
C PRO A 136 -2.31 2.59 -4.90
N VAL A 137 -1.44 1.66 -4.51
CA VAL A 137 -0.45 1.08 -5.42
C VAL A 137 -1.20 0.25 -6.46
N ILE A 138 -0.82 0.36 -7.74
CA ILE A 138 -1.40 -0.46 -8.82
C ILE A 138 -0.27 -1.21 -9.53
N GLY A 139 -0.51 -2.47 -9.89
CA GLY A 139 0.48 -3.33 -10.53
C GLY A 139 -0.02 -3.89 -11.85
N CYS A 140 0.93 -4.22 -12.71
CA CYS A 140 0.73 -5.15 -13.81
C CYS A 140 2.03 -5.95 -13.99
N PRO A 141 2.04 -7.05 -14.77
CA PRO A 141 3.25 -7.88 -14.90
C PRO A 141 4.50 -7.04 -15.24
N GLY A 142 5.44 -6.97 -14.29
CA GLY A 142 6.71 -6.25 -14.43
C GLY A 142 6.71 -4.77 -14.02
N LEU A 143 5.55 -4.16 -13.74
CA LEU A 143 5.43 -2.75 -13.38
C LEU A 143 4.63 -2.54 -12.10
N VAL A 144 5.05 -1.53 -11.32
CA VAL A 144 4.30 -1.01 -10.17
C VAL A 144 4.17 0.49 -10.32
N THR A 145 2.98 1.03 -10.10
CA THR A 145 2.70 2.46 -10.14
C THR A 145 2.47 2.96 -8.72
N VAL A 146 3.08 4.09 -8.40
CA VAL A 146 2.92 4.76 -7.11
C VAL A 146 2.84 6.26 -7.33
N ASP A 147 1.94 6.90 -6.59
CA ASP A 147 1.80 8.34 -6.59
C ASP A 147 2.42 8.94 -5.34
N ALA A 148 3.27 9.94 -5.53
CA ALA A 148 3.90 10.72 -4.47
C ALA A 148 3.51 12.20 -4.64
N GLY A 149 2.44 12.61 -3.97
CA GLY A 149 1.90 13.97 -4.10
C GLY A 149 1.42 14.25 -5.53
N GLN A 150 2.07 15.18 -6.23
CA GLN A 150 1.74 15.56 -7.62
C GLN A 150 2.55 14.75 -8.66
N THR A 151 3.26 13.70 -8.22
CA THR A 151 4.13 12.91 -9.10
C THR A 151 3.63 11.47 -9.20
N LEU A 152 3.31 11.04 -10.42
CA LEU A 152 3.12 9.64 -10.78
C LEU A 152 4.49 9.01 -11.09
N LEU A 153 4.76 7.85 -10.50
CA LEU A 153 5.96 7.05 -10.74
C LEU A 153 5.57 5.68 -11.27
N ILE A 154 6.34 5.17 -12.24
CA ILE A 154 6.28 3.78 -12.68
C ILE A 154 7.63 3.14 -12.40
N LEU A 155 7.61 2.03 -11.68
CA LEU A 155 8.77 1.31 -11.19
C LEU A 155 8.83 -0.08 -11.81
N ASN A 156 10.05 -0.60 -11.94
CA ASN A 156 10.26 -2.02 -12.22
C ASN A 156 9.86 -2.84 -11.00
N ALA A 157 8.87 -3.73 -11.14
CA ALA A 157 8.31 -4.51 -10.03
C ALA A 157 9.35 -5.39 -9.31
N SER A 158 10.37 -5.86 -10.02
CA SER A 158 11.39 -6.76 -9.47
C SER A 158 12.53 -6.03 -8.73
N THR A 159 12.83 -4.79 -9.10
CA THR A 159 13.99 -4.06 -8.56
C THR A 159 13.65 -2.77 -7.81
N GLY A 160 12.42 -2.26 -7.93
CA GLY A 160 12.03 -0.93 -7.42
C GLY A 160 12.53 0.23 -8.29
N SER A 161 13.38 -0.02 -9.28
CA SER A 161 14.00 1.05 -10.08
C SER A 161 12.97 1.85 -10.87
N GLN A 162 13.03 3.17 -10.79
CA GLN A 162 12.18 4.08 -11.54
C GLN A 162 12.40 3.93 -13.05
N LEU A 163 11.31 3.67 -13.78
CA LEU A 163 11.26 3.57 -15.24
C LEU A 163 10.69 4.84 -15.87
N PHE A 164 9.75 5.49 -15.19
CA PHE A 164 9.08 6.68 -15.66
C PHE A 164 8.62 7.55 -14.48
N SER A 165 8.49 8.86 -14.74
CA SER A 165 7.91 9.82 -13.83
C SER A 165 7.17 10.91 -14.59
N PHE A 166 6.02 11.32 -14.08
CA PHE A 166 5.30 12.51 -14.52
C PHE A 166 4.93 13.36 -13.30
N THR A 167 5.27 14.64 -13.33
CA THR A 167 4.89 15.59 -12.28
C THR A 167 3.92 16.62 -12.85
N ASP A 168 2.73 16.69 -12.27
CA ASP A 168 1.78 17.74 -12.55
C ASP A 168 2.23 19.05 -11.87
N THR A 169 2.25 20.15 -12.64
CA THR A 169 2.70 21.47 -12.17
C THR A 169 1.55 22.38 -11.75
N HIS A 170 0.29 21.96 -11.90
CA HIS A 170 -0.87 22.74 -11.48
C HIS A 170 -1.00 22.74 -9.95
N THR A 171 -1.56 23.81 -9.38
CA THR A 171 -1.78 23.88 -7.93
C THR A 171 -2.90 22.93 -7.50
N LYS A 172 -2.68 22.18 -6.41
CA LYS A 172 -3.65 21.21 -5.85
C LYS A 172 -3.90 19.99 -6.75
N SER A 173 -2.94 19.63 -7.59
CA SER A 173 -3.01 18.52 -8.57
C SER A 173 -2.52 17.18 -8.02
N MET A 174 -2.66 16.94 -6.71
CA MET A 174 -2.19 15.70 -6.10
C MET A 174 -2.91 14.48 -6.70
N PHE A 175 -2.18 13.41 -6.94
CA PHE A 175 -2.73 12.11 -7.27
C PHE A 175 -3.05 11.36 -5.96
N ALA A 176 -4.34 11.22 -5.65
CA ALA A 176 -4.82 10.61 -4.42
C ALA A 176 -5.73 9.39 -4.64
N GLY A 177 -6.13 9.14 -5.90
CA GLY A 177 -6.99 8.02 -6.29
C GLY A 177 -6.20 6.95 -7.07
N PRO A 178 -6.79 5.75 -7.24
CA PRO A 178 -6.12 4.65 -7.93
C PRO A 178 -5.94 4.93 -9.43
N ALA A 179 -4.82 4.44 -9.98
CA ALA A 179 -4.62 4.31 -11.42
C ALA A 179 -5.44 3.15 -12.01
N SER A 180 -5.50 3.07 -13.33
CA SER A 180 -5.92 1.87 -14.05
C SER A 180 -5.07 1.65 -15.28
N ILE A 181 -4.61 0.42 -15.51
CA ILE A 181 -3.82 0.04 -16.68
C ILE A 181 -4.62 -0.92 -17.54
N SER A 182 -4.79 -0.59 -18.82
CA SER A 182 -5.49 -1.45 -19.78
C SER A 182 -4.92 -1.27 -21.18
N HIS A 183 -4.67 -2.37 -21.89
CA HIS A 183 -4.20 -2.37 -23.29
C HIS A 183 -3.00 -1.44 -23.55
N GLY A 184 -2.05 -1.38 -22.61
CA GLY A 184 -0.84 -0.56 -22.75
C GLY A 184 -1.03 0.93 -22.42
N THR A 185 -2.18 1.34 -21.88
CA THR A 185 -2.43 2.71 -21.42
C THR A 185 -2.71 2.72 -19.92
N LEU A 186 -2.05 3.63 -19.20
CA LEU A 186 -2.32 3.98 -17.81
C LEU A 186 -3.21 5.22 -17.76
N TYR A 187 -4.29 5.15 -17.00
CA TYR A 187 -5.20 6.26 -16.73
C TYR A 187 -5.08 6.68 -15.27
N GLN A 188 -4.87 7.98 -15.03
CA GLN A 188 -4.71 8.52 -13.68
C GLN A 188 -5.42 9.87 -13.55
N GLY A 189 -6.35 9.96 -12.61
CA GLY A 189 -7.01 11.21 -12.22
C GLY A 189 -6.29 11.88 -11.04
N ASN A 190 -6.36 13.20 -10.96
CA ASN A 190 -5.80 13.98 -9.86
C ASN A 190 -6.88 14.80 -9.12
N MET A 191 -6.45 15.55 -8.09
CA MET A 191 -7.33 16.35 -7.23
C MET A 191 -7.82 17.68 -7.84
N ASP A 192 -7.24 18.16 -8.94
CA ASP A 192 -7.72 19.35 -9.64
C ASP A 192 -8.65 19.04 -10.83
N GLY A 193 -8.97 17.76 -11.02
CA GLY A 193 -9.99 17.28 -11.95
C GLY A 193 -9.47 16.92 -13.34
N ILE A 194 -8.15 16.81 -13.51
CA ILE A 194 -7.55 16.34 -14.75
C ILE A 194 -7.43 14.81 -14.74
N LEU A 195 -7.86 14.19 -15.84
CA LEU A 195 -7.61 12.78 -16.16
C LEU A 195 -6.49 12.69 -17.19
N TYR A 196 -5.41 12.04 -16.82
CA TYR A 196 -4.28 11.75 -17.70
C TYR A 196 -4.39 10.35 -18.30
N ALA A 197 -3.89 10.21 -19.52
CA ALA A 197 -3.67 8.93 -20.19
C ALA A 197 -2.21 8.86 -20.65
N PHE A 198 -1.49 7.85 -20.19
CA PHE A 198 -0.10 7.58 -20.53
C PHE A 198 -0.05 6.28 -21.31
N GLY A 199 0.29 6.37 -22.60
CA GLY A 199 0.38 5.24 -23.50
C GLY A 199 1.40 5.49 -24.60
N THR A 200 1.59 4.48 -25.44
CA THR A 200 2.42 4.57 -26.66
C THR A 200 1.67 5.20 -27.82
#